data_AF-A0A063BEI2-F1
#
_entry.id   AF-A0A063BEI2-F1
#
_cell.length_a   1.000
_cell.length_b   1.000
_cell.length_c   1.000
_cell.angle_alpha   90.00
_cell.angle_beta   90.00
_cell.angle_gamma   90.00
#
_symmetry.space_group_name_H-M   'P 1'
#
loop_
_entity.id
_entity.type
_entity.pdbx_description
1 polymer ?
#
loop_
_entity_poly.entity_id
_entity_poly.type
_entity_poly.pdbx_seq_one_letter_code
_entity_poly.pdbx_strand_id
1 'polypeptide(L)'
;MKKIFVITTLLLASTRAFCITTYAMDEFHRMTRVTYDQCAINATMAMVSRSDTPYDTQKVKARSEETVSCVMKSIQISQDSYQKSLASVDQMPTVSAMIKEYYSMWIAAIQQLTTMQTETSDTFYTHRDEAVRKLRQQWERITVE
;
A
#
# COMPACT_ATOMS: atom_id res chain seq x y z
N MET A 1 16.15 -37.82 -32.61
CA MET A 1 15.70 -37.61 -31.21
C MET A 1 16.13 -36.24 -30.68
N LYS A 2 15.66 -35.12 -31.28
CA LYS A 2 15.97 -33.74 -30.82
C LYS A 2 14.74 -32.90 -30.44
N LYS A 3 13.53 -33.32 -30.84
CA LYS A 3 12.28 -32.55 -30.66
C LYS A 3 11.70 -32.64 -29.24
N ILE A 4 11.92 -33.73 -28.52
CA ILE A 4 11.35 -33.95 -27.17
C ILE A 4 12.06 -33.08 -26.11
N PHE A 5 13.36 -32.82 -26.28
CA PHE A 5 14.18 -32.07 -25.31
C PHE A 5 13.85 -30.56 -25.27
N VAL A 6 13.34 -29.99 -26.37
CA VAL A 6 12.96 -28.57 -26.48
C VAL A 6 11.58 -28.32 -25.88
N ILE A 7 10.66 -29.30 -25.96
CA ILE A 7 9.29 -29.16 -25.44
C ILE A 7 9.28 -29.18 -23.91
N THR A 8 10.06 -30.06 -23.28
CA THR A 8 10.13 -30.14 -21.81
C THR A 8 10.80 -28.91 -21.18
N THR A 9 11.80 -28.32 -21.83
CA THR A 9 12.45 -27.09 -21.35
C THR A 9 11.54 -25.85 -21.49
N LEU A 10 10.76 -25.75 -22.58
CA LEU A 10 9.77 -24.67 -22.73
C LEU A 10 8.67 -24.73 -21.66
N LEU A 11 8.15 -25.93 -21.38
CA LEU A 11 7.11 -26.13 -20.37
C LEU A 11 7.61 -25.75 -18.97
N LEU A 12 8.80 -26.22 -18.56
CA LEU A 12 9.40 -25.88 -17.27
C LEU A 12 9.73 -24.38 -17.12
N ALA A 13 10.14 -23.72 -18.20
CA ALA A 13 10.38 -22.28 -18.21
C ALA A 13 9.06 -21.50 -18.04
N SER A 14 7.98 -21.94 -18.69
CA SER A 14 6.66 -21.29 -18.59
C SER A 14 6.02 -21.44 -17.20
N THR A 15 6.17 -22.59 -16.54
CA THR A 15 5.65 -22.79 -15.17
C THR A 15 6.44 -21.97 -14.15
N ARG A 16 7.77 -21.93 -14.29
CA ARG A 16 8.62 -21.08 -13.42
C ARG A 16 8.33 -19.60 -13.60
N ALA A 17 8.19 -19.14 -14.84
CA ALA A 17 7.81 -17.76 -15.14
C ALA A 17 6.47 -17.41 -14.48
N PHE A 18 5.45 -18.25 -14.65
CA PHE A 18 4.13 -18.06 -14.02
C PHE A 18 4.18 -18.03 -12.48
N CYS A 19 4.97 -18.91 -11.84
CA CYS A 19 5.14 -18.92 -10.38
C CYS A 19 5.90 -17.67 -9.88
N ILE A 20 6.89 -17.17 -10.63
CA ILE A 20 7.63 -15.95 -10.26
C ILE A 20 6.72 -14.73 -10.36
N THR A 21 5.93 -14.63 -11.43
CA THR A 21 4.94 -13.57 -11.64
C THR A 21 3.92 -13.51 -10.51
N THR A 22 3.30 -14.65 -10.16
CA THR A 22 2.28 -14.72 -9.10
C THR A 22 2.87 -14.39 -7.72
N TYR A 23 4.04 -14.92 -7.40
CA TYR A 23 4.70 -14.63 -6.12
C TYR A 23 5.09 -13.15 -5.96
N ALA A 24 5.66 -12.52 -7.00
CA ALA A 24 6.04 -11.12 -6.93
C ALA A 24 4.81 -10.21 -6.74
N MET A 25 3.72 -10.49 -7.46
CA MET A 25 2.43 -9.80 -7.33
C MET A 25 1.83 -9.94 -5.94
N ASP A 26 1.76 -11.16 -5.41
CA ASP A 26 1.23 -11.42 -4.07
C ASP A 26 2.05 -10.71 -3.00
N GLU A 27 3.37 -10.74 -3.10
CA GLU A 27 4.26 -10.06 -2.15
C GLU A 27 4.11 -8.55 -2.23
N PHE A 28 3.94 -7.99 -3.42
CA PHE A 28 3.69 -6.56 -3.60
C PHE A 28 2.34 -6.13 -3.02
N HIS A 29 1.26 -6.87 -3.28
CA HIS A 29 -0.04 -6.63 -2.66
C HIS A 29 0.01 -6.76 -1.13
N ARG A 30 0.70 -7.78 -0.61
CA ARG A 30 0.87 -7.98 0.82
C ARG A 30 1.63 -6.82 1.46
N MET A 31 2.73 -6.39 0.84
CA MET A 31 3.58 -5.30 1.32
C MET A 31 2.83 -3.98 1.38
N THR A 32 2.15 -3.61 0.29
CA THR A 32 1.37 -2.37 0.18
C THR A 32 0.22 -2.33 1.19
N ARG A 33 -0.42 -3.48 1.46
CA ARG A 33 -1.45 -3.59 2.50
C ARG A 33 -0.90 -3.42 3.91
N VAL A 34 0.13 -4.19 4.26
CA VAL A 34 0.71 -4.16 5.62
C VAL A 34 1.23 -2.76 5.95
N THR A 35 1.91 -2.12 5.01
CA THR A 35 2.47 -0.78 5.20
C THR A 35 1.38 0.29 5.28
N TYR A 36 0.33 0.20 4.47
CA TYR A 36 -0.83 1.08 4.57
C TYR A 36 -1.53 0.96 5.93
N ASP A 37 -1.85 -0.27 6.36
CA ASP A 37 -2.51 -0.54 7.64
C ASP A 37 -1.70 0.03 8.82
N GLN A 38 -0.37 -0.13 8.78
CA GLN A 38 0.51 0.40 9.80
C GLN A 38 0.50 1.94 9.86
N CYS A 39 0.55 2.62 8.71
CA CYS A 39 0.49 4.08 8.68
C CYS A 39 -0.90 4.61 9.02
N ALA A 40 -1.96 3.89 8.66
CA ALA A 40 -3.34 4.22 8.99
C ALA A 40 -3.60 4.18 10.51
N ILE A 41 -2.96 3.26 11.24
CA ILE A 41 -3.01 3.23 12.71
C ILE A 41 -2.40 4.50 13.32
N ASN A 42 -1.21 4.90 12.86
CA ASN A 42 -0.56 6.12 13.34
C ASN A 42 -1.42 7.36 13.04
N ALA A 43 -1.99 7.42 11.83
CA ALA A 43 -2.89 8.50 11.45
C ALA A 43 -4.14 8.56 12.32
N THR A 44 -4.74 7.40 12.62
CA THR A 44 -5.87 7.30 13.54
C THR A 44 -5.53 7.82 14.93
N MET A 45 -4.38 7.41 15.48
CA MET A 45 -3.96 7.85 16.82
C MET A 45 -3.73 9.36 16.88
N ALA A 46 -3.19 9.95 15.81
CA ALA A 46 -3.04 11.41 15.69
C ALA A 46 -4.40 12.14 15.72
N MET A 47 -5.42 11.57 15.06
CA MET A 47 -6.77 12.13 15.01
C MET A 47 -7.55 11.97 16.32
N VAL A 48 -7.44 10.82 17.00
CA VAL A 48 -8.22 10.51 18.21
C VAL A 48 -7.70 11.22 19.46
N SER A 49 -6.38 11.41 19.58
CA SER A 49 -5.75 12.14 20.71
C SER A 49 -6.27 13.57 20.87
N ARG A 50 -6.96 14.10 19.87
CA ARG A 50 -7.60 15.42 19.90
C ARG A 50 -8.94 15.47 20.63
N SER A 51 -9.58 14.33 20.93
CA SER A 51 -10.98 14.27 21.42
C SER A 51 -11.16 14.02 22.92
N ASP A 52 -10.27 13.28 23.59
CA ASP A 52 -10.52 12.78 24.97
C ASP A 52 -9.52 13.26 26.05
N THR A 53 -8.52 14.07 25.68
CA THR A 53 -7.54 14.64 26.63
C THR A 53 -7.34 16.13 26.35
N PRO A 54 -7.02 16.98 27.35
CA PRO A 54 -6.67 18.38 27.12
C PRO A 54 -5.67 18.48 25.96
N TYR A 55 -5.94 19.36 25.00
CA TYR A 55 -5.24 19.49 23.73
C TYR A 55 -3.71 19.59 23.92
N ASP A 56 -3.03 18.45 23.85
CA ASP A 56 -1.58 18.35 23.92
C ASP A 56 -1.03 18.48 22.49
N THR A 57 -0.84 19.73 22.08
CA THR A 57 -0.30 20.11 20.77
C THR A 57 0.99 19.39 20.43
N GLN A 58 1.83 19.10 21.43
CA GLN A 58 3.09 18.39 21.24
C GLN A 58 2.87 16.92 20.88
N LYS A 59 1.94 16.22 21.55
CA LYS A 59 1.60 14.83 21.21
C LYS A 59 0.98 14.71 19.83
N VAL A 60 0.07 15.61 19.46
CA VAL A 60 -0.54 15.62 18.13
C VAL A 60 0.49 15.87 17.04
N LYS A 61 1.40 16.82 17.26
CA LYS A 61 2.49 17.11 16.32
C LYS A 61 3.43 15.92 16.16
N ALA A 62 3.86 15.30 17.25
CA ALA A 62 4.72 14.11 17.22
C ALA A 62 4.05 12.94 16.46
N ARG A 63 2.75 12.69 16.69
CA ARG A 63 1.99 11.65 15.97
C ARG A 63 1.83 11.94 14.48
N SER A 64 1.73 13.22 14.12
CA SER A 64 1.69 13.63 12.72
C SER A 64 3.03 13.40 12.03
N GLU A 65 4.13 13.78 12.67
CA GLU A 65 5.50 13.50 12.20
C GLU A 65 5.77 11.99 12.07
N GLU A 66 5.28 11.17 13.02
CA GLU A 66 5.34 9.71 12.95
C GLU A 66 4.57 9.16 11.73
N THR A 67 3.43 9.75 11.39
CA THR A 67 2.67 9.33 10.20
C THR A 67 3.39 9.70 8.93
N VAL A 68 3.88 10.93 8.81
CA VAL A 68 4.68 11.37 7.65
C VAL A 68 5.89 10.46 7.47
N SER A 69 6.61 10.16 8.55
CA SER A 69 7.75 9.23 8.52
C SER A 69 7.34 7.82 8.08
N CYS A 70 6.20 7.31 8.58
CA CYS A 70 5.68 6.00 8.17
C CYS A 70 5.37 5.96 6.68
N VAL A 71 4.67 6.98 6.16
CA VAL A 71 4.31 7.07 4.74
C VAL A 71 5.56 7.09 3.87
N MET A 72 6.55 7.94 4.19
CA MET A 72 7.81 7.99 3.43
C MET A 72 8.54 6.64 3.41
N LYS A 73 8.67 5.98 4.58
CA LYS A 73 9.32 4.66 4.67
C LYS A 73 8.55 3.59 3.90
N SER A 74 7.23 3.62 3.96
CA SER A 74 6.35 2.66 3.28
C SER A 74 6.45 2.76 1.77
N ILE A 75 6.49 3.99 1.24
CA ILE A 75 6.75 4.25 -0.18
C ILE A 75 8.10 3.68 -0.58
N GLN A 76 9.14 3.95 0.21
CA GLN A 76 10.49 3.46 -0.08
C GLN A 76 10.58 1.93 -0.09
N ILE A 77 9.98 1.26 0.90
CA ILE A 77 9.98 -0.21 0.98
C ILE A 77 9.15 -0.82 -0.16
N SER A 78 8.01 -0.22 -0.51
CA SER A 78 7.12 -0.73 -1.55
C SER A 78 7.67 -0.52 -2.96
N GLN A 79 8.55 0.47 -3.16
CA GLN A 79 9.21 0.73 -4.44
C GLN A 79 9.99 -0.49 -4.94
N ASP A 80 10.73 -1.18 -4.07
CA ASP A 80 11.52 -2.35 -4.44
C ASP A 80 10.63 -3.53 -4.88
N SER A 81 9.54 -3.78 -4.13
CA SER A 81 8.57 -4.82 -4.47
C SER A 81 7.80 -4.51 -5.75
N TYR A 82 7.49 -3.23 -5.99
CA TYR A 82 6.88 -2.74 -7.23
C TYR A 82 7.79 -3.01 -8.45
N GLN A 83 9.07 -2.65 -8.37
CA GLN A 83 10.02 -2.87 -9.47
C GLN A 83 10.20 -4.36 -9.78
N LYS A 84 10.29 -5.22 -8.75
CA LYS A 84 10.36 -6.67 -8.92
C LYS A 84 9.10 -7.23 -9.59
N SER A 85 7.93 -6.75 -9.17
CA SER A 85 6.64 -7.17 -9.75
C SER A 85 6.54 -6.78 -11.22
N LEU A 86 6.89 -5.53 -11.55
CA LEU A 86 6.93 -5.06 -12.94
C LEU A 86 7.89 -5.86 -13.81
N ALA A 87 9.10 -6.14 -13.32
CA ALA A 87 10.08 -6.93 -14.05
C ALA A 87 9.60 -8.37 -14.31
N SER A 88 8.81 -8.94 -13.39
CA SER A 88 8.26 -10.29 -13.53
C SER A 88 7.13 -10.42 -14.57
N VAL A 89 6.61 -9.29 -15.08
CA VAL A 89 5.51 -9.22 -16.05
C VAL A 89 5.85 -8.37 -17.27
N ASP A 90 7.14 -8.16 -17.55
CA ASP A 90 7.62 -7.30 -18.64
C ASP A 90 7.04 -7.69 -20.02
N GLN A 91 6.82 -8.99 -20.25
CA GLN A 91 6.22 -9.56 -21.45
C GLN A 91 4.68 -9.61 -21.43
N MET A 92 4.05 -9.10 -20.36
CA MET A 92 2.60 -9.09 -20.16
C MET A 92 2.10 -7.65 -20.01
N PRO A 93 1.91 -6.90 -21.13
CA PRO A 93 1.65 -5.46 -21.09
C PRO A 93 0.39 -5.08 -20.32
N THR A 94 -0.67 -5.89 -20.39
CA THR A 94 -1.90 -5.67 -19.61
C THR A 94 -1.64 -5.77 -18.11
N VAL A 95 -0.89 -6.79 -17.67
CA VAL A 95 -0.57 -6.98 -16.24
C VAL A 95 0.36 -5.87 -15.76
N SER A 96 1.36 -5.49 -16.57
CA SER A 96 2.24 -4.36 -16.27
C SER A 96 1.45 -3.05 -16.10
N ALA A 97 0.44 -2.79 -16.93
CA ALA A 97 -0.43 -1.63 -16.79
C ALA A 97 -1.23 -1.67 -15.48
N MET A 98 -1.82 -2.81 -15.13
CA MET A 98 -2.55 -2.98 -13.86
C MET A 98 -1.66 -2.76 -12.63
N ILE A 99 -0.40 -3.24 -12.65
CA ILE A 99 0.54 -3.00 -11.55
C ILE A 99 0.86 -1.51 -11.40
N LYS A 100 1.07 -0.79 -12.51
CA LYS A 100 1.34 0.65 -12.51
C LYS A 100 0.15 1.43 -11.96
N GLU A 101 -1.06 1.07 -12.39
CA GLU A 101 -2.30 1.68 -11.93
C GLU A 101 -2.53 1.43 -10.44
N TYR A 102 -2.44 0.17 -10.00
CA TYR A 102 -2.54 -0.19 -8.59
C TYR A 102 -1.52 0.55 -7.74
N TYR A 103 -0.26 0.62 -8.17
CA TYR A 103 0.77 1.35 -7.43
C TYR A 103 0.47 2.84 -7.35
N SER A 104 0.00 3.44 -8.45
CA SER A 104 -0.41 4.85 -8.49
C SER A 104 -1.56 5.15 -7.52
N MET A 105 -2.60 4.30 -7.52
CA MET A 105 -3.74 4.42 -6.59
C MET A 105 -3.29 4.25 -5.13
N TRP A 106 -2.42 3.27 -4.87
CA TRP A 106 -1.87 3.04 -3.55
C TRP A 106 -1.03 4.23 -3.05
N ILE A 107 -0.16 4.79 -3.90
CA ILE A 107 0.64 6.00 -3.58
C ILE A 107 -0.28 7.16 -3.20
N ALA A 108 -1.32 7.42 -3.99
CA ALA A 108 -2.27 8.48 -3.69
C ALA A 108 -2.96 8.25 -2.34
N ALA A 109 -3.40 7.03 -2.06
CA ALA A 109 -4.09 6.70 -0.82
C ALA A 109 -3.18 6.76 0.42
N ILE A 110 -1.95 6.24 0.34
CA ILE A 110 -1.02 6.29 1.48
C ILE A 110 -0.57 7.73 1.76
N GLN A 111 -0.48 8.58 0.73
CA GLN A 111 -0.21 10.01 0.90
C GLN A 111 -1.39 10.75 1.54
N GLN A 112 -2.65 10.36 1.26
CA GLN A 112 -3.83 10.97 1.91
C GLN A 112 -3.84 10.79 3.44
N LEU A 113 -3.11 9.80 3.98
CA LEU A 113 -2.97 9.62 5.43
C LEU A 113 -2.30 10.83 6.11
N THR A 114 -1.47 11.59 5.40
CA THR A 114 -0.85 12.80 5.94
C THR A 114 -1.79 14.00 5.83
N THR A 115 -2.54 14.13 4.73
CA THR A 115 -3.45 15.27 4.50
C THR A 115 -4.70 15.21 5.38
N MET A 116 -5.21 14.01 5.68
CA MET A 116 -6.33 13.85 6.63
C MET A 116 -6.02 14.40 8.02
N GLN A 117 -4.74 14.58 8.38
CA GLN A 117 -4.34 15.15 9.66
C GLN A 117 -4.32 16.67 9.65
N THR A 118 -4.08 17.27 8.47
CA THR A 118 -4.02 18.72 8.27
C THR A 118 -5.39 19.32 7.98
N GLU A 119 -6.27 18.58 7.29
CA GLU A 119 -7.61 19.06 6.91
C GLU A 119 -8.66 18.93 8.03
N THR A 120 -8.44 18.09 9.05
CA THR A 120 -9.36 17.94 10.19
C THR A 120 -9.04 18.87 11.37
N SER A 121 -8.73 20.15 11.12
CA SER A 121 -8.74 21.14 12.22
C SER A 121 -10.15 21.39 12.76
N ASP A 122 -11.18 21.19 11.92
CA ASP A 122 -12.54 21.65 12.23
C ASP A 122 -13.57 20.51 12.44
N THR A 123 -13.29 19.30 11.95
CA THR A 123 -14.13 18.11 12.18
C THR A 123 -13.32 17.03 12.88
N PHE A 124 -13.37 17.05 14.20
CA PHE A 124 -12.83 15.99 15.06
C PHE A 124 -13.62 14.71 14.79
N TYR A 125 -12.92 13.59 14.54
CA TYR A 125 -13.54 12.28 14.72
C TYR A 125 -13.67 12.07 16.23
N THR A 126 -14.89 12.23 16.74
CA THR A 126 -15.22 11.98 18.15
C THR A 126 -14.91 10.54 18.56
N HIS A 127 -14.76 9.61 17.60
CA HIS A 127 -14.50 8.21 17.87
C HIS A 127 -13.45 7.60 16.94
N ARG A 128 -12.49 6.88 17.54
CA ARG A 128 -11.48 6.04 16.85
C ARG A 128 -12.08 5.15 15.77
N ASP A 129 -13.25 4.60 16.02
CA ASP A 129 -13.91 3.67 15.11
C ASP A 129 -14.38 4.34 13.81
N GLU A 130 -14.72 5.63 13.84
CA GLU A 130 -15.09 6.37 12.63
C GLU A 130 -13.87 6.64 11.75
N ALA A 131 -12.75 7.02 12.36
CA ALA A 131 -11.48 7.20 11.66
C ALA A 131 -11.01 5.88 11.03
N VAL A 132 -11.05 4.76 11.77
CA VAL A 132 -10.74 3.42 11.24
C VAL A 132 -11.67 3.04 10.10
N ARG A 133 -12.97 3.33 10.20
CA ARG A 133 -13.95 3.06 9.13
C ARG A 133 -13.64 3.83 7.85
N LYS A 134 -13.34 5.13 7.94
CA LYS A 134 -12.99 5.94 6.74
C LYS A 134 -11.68 5.49 6.10
N LEU A 135 -10.69 5.10 6.90
CA LEU A 135 -9.43 4.54 6.41
C LEU A 135 -9.64 3.20 5.71
N ARG A 136 -10.49 2.32 6.26
CA ARG A 136 -10.88 1.08 5.58
C ARG A 136 -11.61 1.36 4.28
N GLN A 137 -12.54 2.33 4.25
CA GLN A 137 -13.25 2.72 3.03
C GLN A 137 -12.29 3.27 1.95
N GLN A 138 -11.23 3.98 2.33
CA GLN A 138 -10.19 4.42 1.40
C GLN A 138 -9.40 3.24 0.84
N TRP A 139 -9.00 2.28 1.69
CA TRP A 139 -8.34 1.05 1.24
C TRP A 139 -9.20 0.21 0.29
N GLU A 140 -10.50 0.09 0.59
CA GLU A 140 -11.45 -0.65 -0.25
C GLU A 140 -11.57 -0.03 -1.65
N ARG A 141 -11.49 1.30 -1.80
CA ARG A 141 -11.47 1.95 -3.13
C ARG A 141 -10.24 1.60 -3.99
N ILE A 142 -9.12 1.26 -3.35
CA ILE A 142 -7.88 0.86 -4.07
C ILE A 142 -7.98 -0.58 -4.57
N THR A 143 -8.84 -1.40 -3.97
CA THR A 143 -8.85 -2.86 -4.14
C THR A 143 -10.08 -3.41 -4.89
N VAL A 144 -11.05 -2.56 -5.26
CA VAL A 144 -12.37 -2.97 -5.79
C VAL A 144 -12.70 -2.40 -7.19
N GLU A 145 -11.77 -1.81 -7.94
CA GLU A 145 -11.98 -1.53 -9.37
C GLU A 145 -11.25 -2.52 -10.28
#